data_AF-A0A9P9YA72-F1
#
_entry.id   AF-A0A9P9YA72-F1
#
_cell.length_a   1.000
_cell.length_b   1.000
_cell.length_c   1.000
_cell.angle_alpha   90.00
_cell.angle_beta   90.00
_cell.angle_gamma   90.00
#
_symmetry.space_group_name_H-M   'P 1'
#
loop_
_entity.id
_entity.type
_entity.pdbx_description
1 polymer ?
#
loop_
_entity_poly.entity_id
_entity_poly.type
_entity_poly.pdbx_seq_one_letter_code
_entity_poly.pdbx_strand_id
1 'polypeptide(L)'
;MEYSVRVKCRKMLESALQMDDLDDLAEGSGHIKNLAFQLEQAIYDELYDLEVKYKNRIRSRLSNLRDPKNPGLRDKFLRGIISPKQLAKMTPEEMASDELKQMRQQFVQDSIHKAQKAEMAQGTKTDLFKCSRCKKRNCVQLHTQDGDEPIMTFVMCEECGNRWKT
;
A
#
# COMPACT_ATOMS: atom_id res chain seq x y z
N MET A 1 20.85 -3.40 -25.71
CA MET A 1 20.94 -2.09 -25.01
C MET A 1 22.35 -1.56 -25.08
N GLU A 2 22.54 -0.28 -25.40
CA GLU A 2 23.87 0.31 -25.60
C GLU A 2 24.63 0.50 -24.27
N TYR A 3 25.91 0.14 -24.24
CA TYR A 3 26.77 0.27 -23.06
C TYR A 3 26.85 1.72 -22.54
N SER A 4 26.81 2.70 -23.44
CA SER A 4 26.83 4.13 -23.13
C SER A 4 25.64 4.56 -22.25
N VAL A 5 24.46 3.96 -22.48
CA VAL A 5 23.25 4.21 -21.70
C VAL A 5 23.40 3.66 -20.28
N ARG A 6 23.92 2.44 -20.13
CA ARG A 6 24.15 1.81 -18.82
C ARG A 6 25.11 2.63 -17.95
N VAL A 7 26.20 3.13 -18.55
CA VAL A 7 27.15 4.02 -17.85
C VAL A 7 26.49 5.31 -17.37
N LYS A 8 25.64 5.94 -18.19
CA LYS A 8 24.89 7.13 -17.79
C LYS A 8 23.92 6.83 -16.64
N CYS A 9 23.21 5.70 -16.70
CA CYS A 9 22.32 5.26 -15.62
C CYS A 9 23.06 5.08 -14.30
N ARG A 10 24.25 4.44 -14.31
CA ARG A 10 25.09 4.28 -13.11
C ARG A 10 25.48 5.61 -12.50
N LYS A 11 25.97 6.56 -13.31
CA LYS A 11 26.31 7.92 -12.84
C LYS A 11 25.12 8.65 -12.22
N MET A 12 23.92 8.49 -12.79
CA MET A 12 22.70 9.08 -12.21
C MET A 12 22.35 8.45 -10.86
N LEU A 13 22.49 7.14 -10.71
CA LEU A 13 22.27 6.44 -9.44
C LEU A 13 23.31 6.84 -8.39
N GLU A 14 24.58 6.97 -8.77
CA GLU A 14 25.64 7.48 -7.89
C GLU A 14 25.28 8.87 -7.34
N SER A 15 24.89 9.80 -8.23
CA SER A 15 24.49 11.15 -7.82
C SER A 15 23.27 11.15 -6.89
N ALA A 16 22.31 10.23 -7.06
CA ALA A 16 21.15 10.10 -6.18
C ALA A 16 21.54 9.73 -4.75
N LEU A 17 22.58 8.90 -4.62
CA LEU A 17 23.08 8.41 -3.34
C LEU A 17 23.99 9.44 -2.65
N GLN A 18 24.58 10.37 -3.39
CA GLN A 18 25.56 11.35 -2.91
C GLN A 18 24.99 12.68 -2.41
N MET A 19 23.67 12.84 -2.22
CA MET A 19 23.14 14.17 -1.80
C MET A 19 23.43 14.45 -0.32
N ASP A 20 24.34 15.42 -0.12
CA ASP A 20 24.66 16.30 1.02
C ASP A 20 24.92 15.67 2.41
N ASP A 21 26.08 16.05 2.98
CA ASP A 21 26.52 16.01 4.39
C ASP A 21 27.24 14.77 4.96
N LEU A 22 27.99 14.01 4.17
CA LEU A 22 28.98 13.04 4.70
C LEU A 22 30.32 13.17 3.96
N ASP A 23 30.92 14.36 4.03
CA ASP A 23 32.26 14.66 3.49
C ASP A 23 33.41 14.15 4.37
N ASP A 24 33.12 13.46 5.50
CA ASP A 24 34.16 13.13 6.50
C ASP A 24 34.78 11.72 6.42
N LEU A 25 34.38 10.86 5.48
CA LEU A 25 35.03 9.54 5.34
C LEU A 25 35.26 9.17 3.87
N ALA A 26 36.47 9.46 3.39
CA ALA A 26 36.98 9.13 2.06
C ALA A 26 36.81 7.65 1.65
N GLU A 27 36.56 6.74 2.60
CA GLU A 27 36.30 5.31 2.37
C GLU A 27 34.88 5.00 1.84
N GLY A 28 33.90 5.89 2.04
CA GLY A 28 32.50 5.67 1.61
C GLY A 28 32.25 5.87 0.11
N SER A 29 33.13 6.59 -0.58
CA SER A 29 32.96 6.95 -2.00
C SER A 29 33.03 5.72 -2.94
N GLY A 30 33.87 4.74 -2.60
CA GLY A 30 33.97 3.47 -3.32
C GLY A 30 32.75 2.58 -3.11
N HIS A 31 32.20 2.59 -1.89
CA HIS A 31 31.01 1.83 -1.52
C HIS A 31 29.76 2.32 -2.29
N ILE A 32 29.56 3.63 -2.42
CA ILE A 32 28.43 4.20 -3.16
C ILE A 32 28.47 3.82 -4.65
N LYS A 33 29.65 3.92 -5.29
CA LYS A 33 29.84 3.51 -6.68
C LYS A 33 29.56 2.02 -6.86
N ASN A 34 30.01 1.19 -5.93
CA ASN A 34 29.77 -0.25 -5.95
C ASN A 34 28.28 -0.57 -5.79
N LEU A 35 27.57 0.09 -4.87
CA LEU A 35 26.12 -0.08 -4.69
C LEU A 35 25.33 0.34 -5.94
N ALA A 36 25.68 1.47 -6.55
CA ALA A 36 25.05 1.93 -7.78
C ALA A 36 25.28 0.95 -8.94
N PHE A 37 26.49 0.40 -9.05
CA PHE A 37 26.82 -0.65 -10.02
C PHE A 37 25.99 -1.91 -9.77
N GLN A 38 25.94 -2.42 -8.54
CA GLN A 38 25.16 -3.61 -8.19
C GLN A 38 23.67 -3.42 -8.44
N LEU A 39 23.13 -2.24 -8.14
CA LEU A 39 21.72 -1.92 -8.37
C LEU A 39 21.40 -1.88 -9.87
N GLU A 40 22.24 -1.22 -10.67
CA GLU A 40 22.07 -1.19 -12.13
C GLU A 40 22.18 -2.60 -12.73
N GLN A 41 23.16 -3.37 -12.31
CA GLN A 41 23.34 -4.75 -12.77
C GLN A 41 22.14 -5.62 -12.41
N ALA A 42 21.61 -5.53 -11.18
CA ALA A 42 20.43 -6.28 -10.76
C ALA A 42 19.18 -5.92 -11.59
N ILE A 43 19.02 -4.65 -11.99
CA ILE A 43 17.93 -4.21 -12.87
C ILE A 43 18.16 -4.72 -14.31
N TYR A 44 19.40 -4.72 -14.77
CA TYR A 44 19.76 -5.21 -16.10
C TYR A 44 19.55 -6.71 -16.24
N ASP A 45 19.94 -7.51 -15.24
CA ASP A 45 19.78 -8.97 -15.24
C ASP A 45 18.30 -9.38 -15.37
N GLU A 46 17.38 -8.57 -14.82
CA GLU A 46 15.94 -8.83 -14.89
C GLU A 46 15.28 -8.30 -16.19
N LEU A 47 15.78 -7.18 -16.73
CA LEU A 47 15.12 -6.43 -17.82
C LEU A 47 15.99 -6.28 -19.08
N TYR A 48 16.89 -7.24 -19.31
CA TYR A 48 17.96 -7.16 -20.33
C TYR A 48 17.47 -6.82 -21.75
N ASP A 49 16.25 -7.26 -22.12
CA ASP A 49 15.66 -7.08 -23.47
C ASP A 49 14.56 -6.02 -23.52
N LEU A 50 14.23 -5.39 -22.39
CA LEU A 50 13.09 -4.49 -22.25
C LEU A 50 13.56 -3.06 -22.02
N GLU A 51 14.15 -2.43 -23.04
CA GLU A 51 14.81 -1.12 -22.91
C GLU A 51 13.94 -0.05 -22.24
N VAL A 52 12.66 0.02 -22.62
CA VAL A 52 11.71 0.97 -22.02
C VAL A 52 11.46 0.64 -20.55
N LYS A 53 11.25 -0.63 -20.19
CA LYS A 53 11.01 -1.05 -18.81
C LYS A 53 12.25 -0.84 -17.93
N TYR A 54 13.44 -1.12 -18.45
CA TYR A 54 14.71 -0.85 -17.80
C TYR A 54 14.85 0.65 -17.48
N LYS A 55 14.68 1.53 -18.48
CA LYS A 55 14.76 2.99 -18.26
C LYS A 55 13.72 3.47 -17.25
N ASN A 56 12.50 2.94 -17.32
CA ASN A 56 11.44 3.28 -16.36
C ASN A 56 11.78 2.83 -14.93
N ARG A 57 12.35 1.63 -14.76
CA ARG A 57 12.80 1.13 -13.46
C ARG A 57 13.92 2.00 -12.89
N ILE A 58 14.93 2.35 -13.70
CA ILE A 58 16.02 3.25 -13.28
C ILE A 58 15.47 4.61 -12.86
N ARG A 59 14.59 5.23 -13.65
CA ARG A 59 13.98 6.53 -13.28
C ARG A 59 13.16 6.45 -12.01
N SER A 60 12.42 5.36 -11.81
CA SER A 60 11.66 5.12 -10.57
C SER A 60 12.60 5.00 -9.36
N ARG A 61 13.72 4.27 -9.46
CA ARG A 61 14.70 4.20 -8.36
C ARG A 61 15.35 5.55 -8.08
N LEU A 62 15.72 6.27 -9.13
CA LEU A 62 16.27 7.61 -9.02
C LEU A 62 15.33 8.56 -8.27
N SER A 63 14.04 8.58 -8.62
CA SER A 63 13.07 9.46 -7.97
C SER A 63 12.81 9.08 -6.51
N ASN A 64 12.75 7.78 -6.19
CA ASN A 64 12.53 7.31 -4.82
C ASN A 64 13.76 7.54 -3.93
N LEU A 65 14.97 7.35 -4.44
CA LEU A 65 16.21 7.59 -3.69
C LEU A 65 16.49 9.09 -3.47
N ARG A 66 15.99 9.94 -4.37
CA ARG A 66 16.11 11.41 -4.27
C ARG A 66 14.92 12.06 -3.55
N ASP A 67 13.94 11.29 -3.08
CA ASP A 67 12.73 11.85 -2.47
C ASP A 67 13.07 12.52 -1.12
N PRO A 68 12.97 13.87 -1.01
CA PRO A 68 13.26 14.57 0.22
C PRO A 68 12.26 14.22 1.34
N LYS A 69 11.08 13.68 1.00
CA LYS A 69 10.07 13.25 1.97
C LYS A 69 10.33 11.84 2.52
N ASN A 70 11.29 11.11 1.95
CA ASN A 70 11.65 9.76 2.39
C ASN A 70 13.17 9.53 2.44
N PRO A 71 13.92 10.32 3.24
CA PRO A 71 15.37 10.13 3.37
C PRO A 71 15.72 8.76 3.96
N GLY A 72 14.81 8.14 4.72
CA GLY A 72 15.00 6.85 5.35
C GLY A 72 15.21 5.69 4.36
N LEU A 73 14.63 5.74 3.17
CA LEU A 73 14.87 4.70 2.15
C LEU A 73 16.34 4.69 1.72
N ARG A 74 16.90 5.88 1.47
CA ARG A 74 18.30 6.04 1.07
C ARG A 74 19.25 5.62 2.19
N ASP A 75 18.99 6.04 3.42
CA ASP A 75 19.80 5.67 4.59
C ASP A 75 19.80 4.15 4.83
N LYS A 76 18.63 3.50 4.76
CA LYS A 76 18.52 2.02 4.84
C LYS A 76 19.31 1.32 3.74
N PHE A 77 19.32 1.87 2.52
CA PHE A 77 20.10 1.32 1.42
C PHE A 77 21.62 1.49 1.62
N LEU A 78 22.06 2.68 2.06
CA LEU A 78 23.48 2.97 2.33
C LEU A 78 24.03 2.14 3.49
N ARG A 79 23.22 1.87 4.53
CA ARG A 79 23.57 0.99 5.65
C ARG A 79 23.53 -0.51 5.31
N GLY A 80 23.11 -0.87 4.09
CA GLY A 80 23.00 -2.27 3.66
C GLY A 80 21.80 -3.04 4.23
N ILE A 81 20.84 -2.36 4.86
CA ILE A 81 19.58 -2.97 5.35
C ILE A 81 18.76 -3.46 4.16
N ILE A 82 18.81 -2.74 3.04
CA ILE A 82 18.16 -3.11 1.78
C ILE A 82 19.26 -3.49 0.79
N SER A 83 19.22 -4.72 0.28
CA SER A 83 20.18 -5.16 -0.73
C SER A 83 19.89 -4.54 -2.11
N PRO A 84 20.88 -4.36 -3.00
CA PRO A 84 20.66 -3.87 -4.36
C PRO A 84 19.69 -4.74 -5.17
N LYS A 85 19.72 -6.06 -4.98
CA LYS A 85 18.78 -6.99 -5.61
C LYS A 85 17.35 -6.80 -5.12
N GLN A 86 17.18 -6.61 -3.81
CA GLN A 86 15.87 -6.32 -3.23
C GLN A 86 15.34 -4.97 -3.73
N LEU A 87 16.17 -3.93 -3.66
CA LEU A 87 15.78 -2.60 -4.15
C LEU A 87 15.42 -2.65 -5.64
N ALA A 88 16.14 -3.38 -6.50
CA ALA A 88 15.81 -3.55 -7.91
C ALA A 88 14.38 -4.10 -8.14
N LYS A 89 13.92 -5.00 -7.26
CA LYS A 89 12.62 -5.68 -7.37
C LYS A 89 11.46 -4.96 -6.69
N MET A 90 11.72 -4.21 -5.62
CA MET A 90 10.69 -3.57 -4.80
C MET A 90 9.62 -2.81 -5.61
N THR A 91 8.38 -2.86 -5.17
CA THR A 91 7.30 -2.08 -5.79
C THR A 91 7.41 -0.60 -5.38
N PRO A 92 6.81 0.34 -6.13
CA PRO A 92 6.71 1.74 -5.72
C PRO A 92 6.05 1.92 -4.35
N GLU A 93 5.12 1.04 -3.99
CA GLU A 93 4.46 1.02 -2.69
C GLU A 93 5.41 0.60 -1.57
N GLU A 94 6.24 -0.41 -1.83
CA GLU A 94 7.26 -0.88 -0.89
C GLU A 94 8.41 0.12 -0.70
N MET A 95 8.66 1.00 -1.68
CA MET A 95 9.66 2.07 -1.56
C MET A 95 9.13 3.34 -0.89
N ALA A 96 7.82 3.46 -0.67
CA ALA A 96 7.23 4.61 0.00
C ALA A 96 7.74 4.75 1.45
N SER A 97 7.57 5.94 2.04
CA SER A 97 7.91 6.17 3.44
C SER A 97 7.11 5.25 4.36
N ASP A 98 7.69 4.88 5.50
CA ASP A 98 7.03 3.97 6.45
C ASP A 98 5.71 4.57 6.98
N GLU A 99 5.65 5.89 7.15
CA GLU A 99 4.42 6.63 7.49
C GLU A 99 3.35 6.48 6.40
N LEU A 100 3.72 6.70 5.13
CA LEU A 100 2.76 6.57 4.03
C LEU A 100 2.27 5.12 3.86
N LYS A 101 3.13 4.14 4.11
CA LYS A 101 2.73 2.72 4.12
C LYS A 101 1.72 2.44 5.23
N GLN A 102 1.98 2.89 6.45
CA GLN A 102 1.06 2.71 7.57
C GLN A 102 -0.29 3.39 7.30
N MET A 103 -0.27 4.64 6.80
CA MET A 103 -1.50 5.35 6.43
C MET A 103 -2.30 4.57 5.38
N ARG A 104 -1.65 4.07 4.32
CA ARG A 104 -2.33 3.25 3.29
C ARG A 104 -2.93 1.98 3.89
N GLN A 105 -2.20 1.28 4.75
CA GLN A 105 -2.70 0.07 5.42
C GLN A 105 -3.92 0.37 6.29
N GLN A 106 -3.89 1.47 7.06
CA GLN A 106 -5.02 1.92 7.87
C GLN A 106 -6.24 2.25 6.99
N PHE A 107 -6.06 3.01 5.91
CA PHE A 107 -7.16 3.34 4.99
C PHE A 107 -7.79 2.09 4.35
N VAL A 108 -6.96 1.12 3.95
CA VAL A 108 -7.45 -0.15 3.38
C VAL A 108 -8.24 -0.93 4.44
N GLN A 109 -7.71 -1.05 5.65
CA GLN A 109 -8.37 -1.73 6.75
C GLN A 109 -9.70 -1.06 7.12
N ASP A 110 -9.72 0.27 7.21
CA ASP A 110 -10.94 1.05 7.48
C ASP A 110 -11.98 0.88 6.37
N SER A 111 -11.53 0.83 5.11
CA SER A 111 -12.43 0.63 3.98
C SER A 111 -13.06 -0.76 4.00
N ILE A 112 -12.27 -1.80 4.29
CA ILE A 112 -12.77 -3.17 4.46
C ILE A 112 -13.77 -3.23 5.63
N HIS A 113 -13.44 -2.63 6.76
CA HIS A 113 -14.31 -2.62 7.93
C HIS A 113 -15.61 -1.86 7.68
N LYS A 114 -15.57 -0.74 6.94
CA LYS A 114 -16.77 0.00 6.52
C LYS A 114 -17.63 -0.82 5.57
N ALA A 115 -17.02 -1.51 4.60
CA ALA A 115 -17.75 -2.38 3.66
C ALA A 115 -18.46 -3.52 4.39
N GLN A 116 -17.78 -4.22 5.31
CA GLN A 116 -18.37 -5.29 6.12
C GLN A 116 -19.55 -4.78 6.97
N LYS A 117 -19.42 -3.58 7.57
CA LYS A 117 -20.51 -2.95 8.31
C LYS A 117 -21.70 -2.59 7.44
N ALA A 118 -21.46 -2.13 6.21
CA ALA A 118 -22.53 -1.80 5.27
C ALA A 118 -23.31 -3.04 4.82
N GLU A 119 -22.61 -4.17 4.59
CA GLU A 119 -23.25 -5.45 4.26
C GLU A 119 -24.09 -6.01 5.41
N MET A 120 -23.64 -5.81 6.66
CA MET A 120 -24.39 -6.21 7.86
C MET A 120 -25.59 -5.30 8.17
N ALA A 121 -25.58 -4.05 7.71
CA ALA A 121 -26.63 -3.06 7.96
C ALA A 121 -27.85 -3.21 7.02
N GLN A 122 -28.28 -4.45 6.76
CA GLN A 122 -29.59 -4.68 6.16
C GLN A 122 -30.66 -4.36 7.22
N GLY A 123 -31.16 -3.12 7.21
CA GLY A 123 -32.32 -2.71 7.99
C GLY A 123 -32.07 -1.52 8.92
N THR A 124 -33.15 -0.85 9.30
CA THR A 124 -33.14 0.34 10.15
C THR A 124 -33.30 -0.07 11.61
N LYS A 125 -32.31 0.27 12.46
CA LYS A 125 -32.43 0.06 13.92
C LYS A 125 -33.58 0.91 14.47
N THR A 126 -34.45 0.30 15.26
CA THR A 126 -35.66 0.95 15.79
C THR A 126 -36.01 0.42 17.18
N ASP A 127 -36.36 1.34 18.08
CA ASP A 127 -36.83 1.02 19.44
C ASP A 127 -38.37 0.95 19.55
N LEU A 128 -39.06 1.12 18.40
CA LEU A 128 -40.52 1.08 18.31
C LEU A 128 -41.09 -0.27 18.75
N PHE A 129 -40.37 -1.36 18.45
CA PHE A 129 -40.82 -2.71 18.73
C PHE A 129 -40.11 -3.31 19.95
N LYS A 130 -40.88 -3.94 20.84
CA LYS A 130 -40.36 -4.70 21.99
C LYS A 130 -40.40 -6.20 21.67
N CYS A 131 -39.26 -6.88 21.75
CA CYS A 131 -39.19 -8.30 21.46
C CYS A 131 -40.02 -9.11 22.48
N SER A 132 -40.90 -10.00 22.00
CA SER A 132 -41.70 -10.87 22.86
C SER A 132 -40.87 -11.93 23.61
N ARG A 133 -39.74 -12.36 23.04
CA ARG A 133 -38.87 -13.41 23.62
C ARG A 133 -37.94 -12.89 24.71
N CYS A 134 -37.15 -11.84 24.43
CA CYS A 134 -36.16 -11.31 25.38
C CYS A 134 -36.59 -10.01 26.08
N LYS A 135 -37.73 -9.41 25.70
CA LYS A 135 -38.29 -8.16 26.26
C LYS A 135 -37.41 -6.91 26.06
N LYS A 136 -36.29 -7.01 25.34
CA LYS A 136 -35.45 -5.87 24.94
C LYS A 136 -36.03 -5.18 23.69
N ARG A 137 -35.61 -3.93 23.45
CA ARG A 137 -36.08 -3.09 22.33
C ARG A 137 -35.09 -2.97 21.17
N ASN A 138 -33.92 -3.59 21.28
CA ASN A 138 -32.91 -3.58 20.22
C ASN A 138 -33.38 -4.45 19.03
N CYS A 139 -34.14 -3.82 18.12
CA CYS A 139 -34.78 -4.43 16.96
C CYS A 139 -34.38 -3.70 15.67
N VAL A 140 -34.33 -4.42 14.57
CA VAL A 140 -34.02 -3.94 13.22
C VAL A 140 -35.23 -4.17 12.33
N GLN A 141 -35.66 -3.13 11.64
CA GLN A 141 -36.73 -3.18 10.64
C GLN A 141 -36.13 -3.41 9.25
N LEU A 142 -36.58 -4.47 8.60
CA LEU A 142 -36.13 -4.94 7.30
C LEU A 142 -37.28 -4.78 6.29
N HIS A 143 -37.00 -4.18 5.15
CA HIS A 143 -37.94 -4.08 4.03
C HIS A 143 -37.45 -4.96 2.88
N THR A 144 -38.32 -5.81 2.38
CA THR A 144 -38.04 -6.71 1.26
C THR A 144 -39.16 -6.64 0.23
N GLN A 145 -38.81 -6.60 -1.04
CA GLN A 145 -39.74 -6.65 -2.17
C GLN A 145 -39.29 -7.77 -3.11
N ASP A 146 -40.20 -8.67 -3.45
CA ASP A 146 -39.93 -9.79 -4.38
C ASP A 146 -40.83 -9.65 -5.61
N GLY A 147 -40.22 -9.34 -6.76
CA GLY A 147 -40.94 -9.10 -8.03
C GLY A 147 -42.08 -8.07 -7.90
N ASP A 148 -43.28 -8.49 -8.33
CA ASP A 148 -44.50 -7.70 -8.32
C ASP A 148 -45.26 -7.73 -6.97
N GLU A 149 -44.70 -8.35 -5.92
CA GLU A 149 -45.32 -8.37 -4.59
C GLU A 149 -45.18 -7.03 -3.84
N PRO A 150 -46.16 -6.64 -3.01
CA PRO A 150 -46.05 -5.44 -2.18
C PRO A 150 -44.89 -5.56 -1.18
N ILE A 151 -44.23 -4.44 -0.89
CA ILE A 151 -43.11 -4.37 0.08
C ILE A 151 -43.55 -4.97 1.42
N MET A 152 -42.83 -6.01 1.86
CA MET A 152 -43.03 -6.64 3.15
C MET A 152 -42.05 -6.07 4.17
N THR A 153 -42.58 -5.74 5.36
CA THR A 153 -41.78 -5.26 6.49
C THR A 153 -41.64 -6.38 7.53
N PHE A 154 -40.41 -6.70 7.88
CA PHE A 154 -40.06 -7.64 8.94
C PHE A 154 -39.33 -6.91 10.06
N VAL A 155 -39.46 -7.41 11.28
CA VAL A 155 -38.69 -6.95 12.43
C VAL A 155 -37.88 -8.12 12.96
N MET A 156 -36.59 -7.89 13.19
CA MET A 156 -35.66 -8.84 13.77
C MET A 156 -35.06 -8.27 15.06
N CYS A 157 -35.00 -9.07 16.12
CA CYS A 157 -34.33 -8.70 17.36
C CYS A 157 -32.85 -9.08 17.32
N GLU A 158 -31.93 -8.12 17.44
CA GLU A 158 -30.48 -8.37 17.42
C GLU A 158 -29.98 -9.13 18.67
N GLU A 159 -30.78 -9.15 19.74
CA GLU A 159 -30.38 -9.74 21.02
C GLU A 159 -30.64 -11.25 21.11
N CYS A 160 -31.71 -11.73 20.46
CA CYS A 160 -32.13 -13.13 20.56
C CYS A 160 -32.48 -13.77 19.20
N GLY A 161 -32.29 -13.03 18.10
CA GLY A 161 -32.54 -13.50 16.73
C GLY A 161 -34.02 -13.71 16.39
N ASN A 162 -34.96 -13.32 17.25
CA ASN A 162 -36.39 -13.49 16.97
C ASN A 162 -36.81 -12.61 15.78
N ARG A 163 -37.51 -13.17 14.79
CA ARG A 163 -37.97 -12.48 13.58
C ARG A 163 -39.49 -12.62 13.41
N TRP A 164 -40.19 -11.52 13.13
CA TRP A 164 -41.64 -11.53 12.87
C TRP A 164 -42.03 -10.48 11.82
N LYS A 165 -43.22 -10.63 11.22
CA LYS A 165 -43.79 -9.68 10.25
C LYS A 165 -44.65 -8.64 10.98
N THR A 166 -44.62 -7.39 10.51
CA THR A 166 -45.48 -6.29 10.99
C THR A 166 -46.52 -5.94 9.96
#